data_AF-A0A9E5P023-F1
#
_entry.id   AF-A0A9E5P023-F1
#
_cell.length_a   1.000
_cell.length_b   1.000
_cell.length_c   1.000
_cell.angle_alpha   90.00
_cell.angle_beta   90.00
_cell.angle_gamma   90.00
#
_symmetry.space_group_name_H-M   'P 1'
#
loop_
_entity.id
_entity.type
_entity.pdbx_description
1 polymer ?
#
loop_
_entity_poly.entity_id
_entity_poly.type
_entity_poly.pdbx_seq_one_letter_code
_entity_poly.pdbx_strand_id
1 'polypeptide(L)'
;MRIRVKAIGALTTAFLLSAAITLMPIGATAQQGQRQPTQEEIMQMMGPMMGQMIEAMMDSMLTVIARPETAQRLAIFTKNYYDALIAKGFSKEEALKIVTSMGIPAVPATK
;
A
#
# COMPACT_ATOMS: atom_id res chain seq x y z
N MET A 1 43.64 -48.19 44.30
CA MET A 1 43.30 -48.99 45.50
C MET A 1 42.08 -48.36 46.17
N ARG A 2 40.91 -49.07 46.18
CA ARG A 2 39.63 -48.85 46.93
C ARG A 2 38.92 -47.49 46.68
N ILE A 3 37.81 -47.33 45.94
CA ILE A 3 36.40 -47.82 46.03
C ILE A 3 35.78 -47.81 47.44
N ARG A 4 34.73 -46.99 47.64
CA ARG A 4 33.33 -47.31 48.08
C ARG A 4 32.63 -46.01 48.53
N VAL A 5 31.57 -45.47 47.91
CA VAL A 5 30.21 -45.94 47.55
C VAL A 5 29.19 -45.85 48.71
N LYS A 6 28.04 -45.21 48.40
CA LYS A 6 26.71 -45.15 49.07
C LYS A 6 26.60 -44.12 50.22
N ALA A 7 25.46 -43.45 50.44
CA ALA A 7 24.06 -43.82 50.22
C ALA A 7 23.14 -42.57 50.29
N ILE A 8 22.02 -42.51 49.53
CA ILE A 8 20.63 -42.64 50.02
C ILE A 8 20.27 -41.47 50.97
N GLY A 9 19.59 -40.41 50.55
CA GLY A 9 18.16 -40.41 50.20
C GLY A 9 17.31 -40.33 51.47
N ALA A 10 16.63 -39.19 51.74
CA ALA A 10 15.35 -39.13 52.46
C ALA A 10 14.92 -37.68 52.78
N LEU A 11 13.64 -37.42 52.48
CA LEU A 11 12.65 -36.71 53.29
C LEU A 11 12.82 -35.23 53.62
N THR A 12 12.07 -34.42 52.86
CA THR A 12 10.96 -33.58 53.36
C THR A 12 10.94 -33.27 54.87
N THR A 13 11.02 -31.99 55.23
CA THR A 13 10.07 -31.34 56.16
C THR A 13 10.27 -29.82 56.24
N ALA A 14 9.13 -29.13 56.31
CA ALA A 14 8.92 -27.81 56.92
C ALA A 14 9.35 -26.54 56.17
N PHE A 15 8.45 -26.10 55.29
CA PHE A 15 7.81 -24.77 55.30
C PHE A 15 8.02 -23.99 56.62
N LEU A 16 8.51 -22.74 56.55
CA LEU A 16 7.92 -21.54 57.17
C LEU A 16 8.89 -20.33 57.24
N LEU A 17 8.34 -19.15 56.92
CA LEU A 17 8.83 -17.78 57.17
C LEU A 17 10.06 -17.33 56.34
N SER A 18 10.00 -16.28 55.52
CA SER A 18 9.53 -14.95 55.90
C SER A 18 9.08 -14.13 54.68
N ALA A 19 7.86 -13.62 54.75
CA ALA A 19 7.37 -12.53 53.91
C ALA A 19 7.90 -11.20 54.47
N ALA A 20 8.78 -10.54 53.71
CA ALA A 20 9.10 -9.12 53.88
C ALA A 20 9.65 -8.56 52.56
N ILE A 21 8.86 -8.61 51.48
CA ILE A 21 9.10 -7.75 50.32
C ILE A 21 8.45 -6.42 50.68
N THR A 22 9.29 -5.52 51.19
CA THR A 22 9.00 -4.12 51.37
C THR A 22 8.36 -3.54 50.11
N LEU A 23 7.19 -2.94 50.27
CA LEU A 23 6.51 -2.14 49.26
C LEU A 23 7.43 -1.01 48.78
N MET A 24 8.19 -1.25 47.71
CA MET A 24 8.61 -0.18 46.83
C MET A 24 7.45 0.07 45.86
N PRO A 25 6.93 1.31 45.74
CA PRO A 25 6.06 1.63 44.64
C PRO A 25 6.92 1.50 43.39
N ILE A 26 6.72 0.42 42.65
CA ILE A 26 7.08 0.36 41.24
C ILE A 26 6.32 1.53 40.65
N GLY A 27 7.02 2.65 40.46
CA GLY A 27 6.49 3.77 39.70
C GLY A 27 5.98 3.16 38.42
N ALA A 28 4.66 3.17 38.26
CA ALA A 28 4.02 2.86 37.00
C ALA A 28 4.66 3.83 36.01
N THR A 29 5.64 3.36 35.25
CA THR A 29 5.91 3.93 33.95
C THR A 29 4.58 3.79 33.25
N ALA A 30 3.82 4.89 33.23
CA ALA A 30 2.62 5.00 32.45
C ALA A 30 2.99 4.45 31.07
N GLN A 31 2.41 3.32 30.69
CA GLN A 31 2.25 3.01 29.28
C GLN A 31 1.57 4.27 28.73
N GLN A 32 2.35 5.12 28.05
CA GLN A 32 1.82 6.10 27.13
C GLN A 32 1.00 5.27 26.15
N GLY A 33 -0.30 5.17 26.44
CA GLY A 33 -1.25 4.50 25.57
C GLY A 33 -1.09 5.17 24.22
N GLN A 34 -0.58 4.43 23.24
CA GLN A 34 -0.64 4.86 21.86
C GLN A 34 -2.13 5.04 21.55
N ARG A 35 -2.58 6.29 21.57
CA ARG A 35 -3.91 6.67 21.15
C ARG A 35 -4.02 6.21 19.71
N GLN A 36 -4.90 5.25 19.44
CA GLN A 36 -5.18 4.87 18.06
C GLN A 36 -5.78 6.09 17.38
N PRO A 37 -5.26 6.50 16.21
CA PRO A 37 -5.79 7.65 15.50
C PRO A 37 -7.26 7.41 15.18
N THR A 38 -8.08 8.44 15.35
CA THR A 38 -9.50 8.35 15.01
C THR A 38 -9.64 8.18 13.50
N GLN A 39 -10.79 7.66 13.07
CA GLN A 39 -11.08 7.52 11.64
C GLN A 39 -11.01 8.86 10.89
N GLU A 40 -11.35 9.97 11.57
CA GLU A 40 -11.23 11.32 11.03
C GLU A 40 -9.77 11.77 10.89
N GLU A 41 -8.92 11.49 11.89
CA GLU A 41 -7.48 11.77 11.81
C GLU A 41 -6.82 10.97 10.68
N ILE A 42 -7.23 9.71 10.50
CA ILE A 42 -6.77 8.87 9.37
C ILE A 42 -7.20 9.50 8.03
N MET A 43 -8.45 9.93 7.89
CA MET A 43 -8.92 10.56 6.65
C MET A 43 -8.22 11.88 6.36
N GLN A 44 -7.94 12.70 7.38
CA GLN A 44 -7.19 13.95 7.24
C GLN A 44 -5.74 13.71 6.79
N MET A 45 -5.11 12.64 7.26
CA MET A 45 -3.77 12.25 6.82
C MET A 45 -3.76 11.67 5.39
N MET A 46 -4.84 10.99 4.98
CA MET A 46 -4.95 10.36 3.66
C MET A 46 -5.21 11.36 2.53
N GLY A 47 -5.92 12.47 2.79
CA GLY A 47 -6.24 13.47 1.76
C GLY A 47 -5.01 13.99 0.99
N PRO A 48 -4.00 14.57 1.68
CA PRO A 48 -2.78 15.05 1.03
C PRO A 48 -1.99 13.94 0.32
N MET A 49 -1.92 12.75 0.90
CA MET A 49 -1.25 11.59 0.29
C MET A 49 -1.93 11.18 -1.03
N MET A 50 -3.26 11.16 -1.06
CA MET A 50 -4.03 10.87 -2.27
C MET A 50 -3.81 11.95 -3.35
N GLY A 51 -3.73 13.22 -2.95
CA GLY A 51 -3.42 14.32 -3.87
C GLY A 51 -2.09 14.13 -4.58
N GLN A 52 -1.02 13.88 -3.82
CA GLN A 52 0.32 13.63 -4.37
C GLN A 52 0.36 12.41 -5.29
N MET A 53 -0.37 11.36 -4.95
CA MET A 53 -0.48 10.16 -5.77
C MET A 53 -1.15 10.46 -7.12
N ILE A 54 -2.22 11.27 -7.12
CA ILE A 54 -2.91 11.69 -8.34
C ILE A 54 -1.98 12.53 -9.21
N GLU A 55 -1.28 13.51 -8.63
CA GLU A 55 -0.30 14.34 -9.36
C GLU A 55 0.79 13.48 -10.01
N ALA A 56 1.40 12.56 -9.26
CA ALA A 56 2.42 11.66 -9.79
C ALA A 56 1.89 10.76 -10.91
N MET A 57 0.64 10.30 -10.81
CA MET A 57 0.00 9.53 -11.87
C MET A 57 -0.22 10.37 -13.13
N MET A 58 -0.66 11.63 -12.99
CA MET A 58 -0.83 12.56 -14.11
C MET A 58 0.50 12.85 -14.80
N ASP A 59 1.55 13.17 -14.05
CA ASP A 59 2.88 13.43 -14.60
C ASP A 59 3.46 12.21 -15.33
N SER A 60 3.24 11.01 -14.78
CA SER A 60 3.63 9.76 -15.42
C SER A 60 2.88 9.56 -16.74
N MET A 61 1.56 9.80 -16.76
CA MET A 61 0.77 9.71 -17.99
C MET A 61 1.27 10.71 -19.04
N LEU A 62 1.49 11.98 -18.67
CA LEU A 62 2.04 13.01 -19.54
C LEU A 62 3.40 12.60 -20.11
N THR A 63 4.27 12.05 -19.26
CA THR A 63 5.60 11.57 -19.65
C THR A 63 5.52 10.43 -20.66
N VAL A 64 4.57 9.50 -20.49
CA VAL A 64 4.37 8.36 -21.41
C VAL A 64 3.82 8.84 -22.76
N ILE A 65 2.80 9.70 -22.76
CA ILE A 65 2.19 10.19 -24.02
C ILE A 65 3.12 11.13 -24.80
N ALA A 66 4.04 11.82 -24.12
CA ALA A 66 5.03 12.68 -24.76
C ALA A 66 6.13 11.91 -25.52
N ARG A 67 6.24 10.59 -25.31
CA ARG A 67 7.23 9.77 -26.04
C ARG A 67 6.86 9.71 -27.53
N PRO A 68 7.82 9.89 -28.46
CA PRO A 68 7.55 9.81 -29.89
C PRO A 68 6.92 8.49 -30.33
N GLU A 69 7.35 7.39 -29.73
CA GLU A 69 6.80 6.05 -29.97
C GLU A 69 5.32 5.96 -29.56
N THR A 70 4.94 6.49 -28.39
CA THR A 70 3.55 6.55 -27.96
C THR A 70 2.71 7.42 -28.91
N ALA A 71 3.21 8.58 -29.30
CA ALA A 71 2.54 9.45 -30.26
C ALA A 71 2.30 8.75 -31.61
N GLN A 72 3.28 7.99 -32.11
CA GLN A 72 3.11 7.19 -33.33
C GLN A 72 2.04 6.11 -33.17
N ARG A 73 2.05 5.37 -32.05
CA ARG A 73 1.03 4.35 -31.75
C ARG A 73 -0.37 4.97 -31.68
N LEU A 74 -0.51 6.11 -31.01
CA LEU A 74 -1.77 6.85 -30.92
C LEU A 74 -2.24 7.30 -32.31
N ALA A 75 -1.37 7.87 -33.14
CA ALA A 75 -1.72 8.28 -34.49
C ALA A 75 -2.21 7.11 -35.36
N ILE A 76 -1.51 5.97 -35.29
CA ILE A 76 -1.90 4.74 -36.00
C ILE A 76 -3.29 4.27 -35.51
N PHE A 77 -3.49 4.20 -34.20
CA PHE A 77 -4.77 3.81 -33.62
C PHE A 77 -5.91 4.75 -34.07
N THR A 78 -5.72 6.06 -33.92
CA THR A 78 -6.70 7.08 -34.30
C THR A 78 -7.06 6.98 -35.78
N LYS A 79 -6.07 6.84 -36.66
CA LYS A 79 -6.29 6.66 -38.11
C LYS A 79 -7.06 5.38 -38.39
N ASN A 80 -6.64 4.25 -37.83
CA ASN A 80 -7.29 2.97 -38.07
C ASN A 80 -8.74 2.97 -37.59
N TYR A 81 -9.02 3.61 -36.45
CA TYR A 81 -10.38 3.74 -35.94
C TYR A 81 -11.24 4.64 -36.83
N TYR A 82 -10.72 5.78 -37.28
CA TYR A 82 -11.38 6.64 -38.25
C TYR A 82 -11.71 5.88 -39.54
N ASP A 83 -10.72 5.22 -40.15
CA ASP A 83 -10.89 4.46 -41.40
C ASP A 83 -11.91 3.33 -41.23
N ALA A 84 -11.92 2.66 -40.08
CA ALA A 84 -12.90 1.63 -39.76
C ALA A 84 -14.33 2.17 -39.67
N LEU A 85 -14.53 3.38 -39.10
CA LEU A 85 -15.84 4.03 -39.08
C LEU A 85 -16.32 4.35 -40.51
N ILE A 86 -15.44 4.89 -41.36
CA ILE A 86 -15.79 5.14 -42.77
C ILE A 86 -16.18 3.84 -43.47
N ALA A 87 -15.41 2.76 -43.29
CA ALA A 87 -15.71 1.45 -43.86
C ALA A 87 -17.04 0.86 -43.35
N LYS A 88 -17.53 1.30 -42.19
CA LYS A 88 -18.83 0.92 -41.62
C LYS A 88 -20.00 1.78 -42.09
N GLY A 89 -19.75 2.78 -42.94
CA GLY A 89 -20.78 3.63 -43.55
C GLY A 89 -21.03 4.96 -42.83
N PHE A 90 -20.21 5.32 -41.84
CA PHE A 90 -20.24 6.67 -41.28
C PHE A 90 -19.68 7.68 -42.30
N SER A 91 -20.25 8.88 -42.34
CA SER A 91 -19.67 10.00 -43.08
C SER A 91 -18.32 10.42 -42.48
N LYS A 92 -17.53 11.18 -43.25
CA LYS A 92 -16.24 11.72 -42.77
C LYS A 92 -16.43 12.60 -41.56
N GLU A 93 -17.46 13.44 -41.58
CA GLU A 93 -17.81 14.37 -40.52
C GLU A 93 -18.25 13.63 -39.25
N GLU A 94 -19.10 12.60 -39.38
CA GLU A 94 -19.51 11.76 -38.24
C GLU A 94 -18.34 10.99 -37.63
N ALA A 95 -17.51 10.36 -38.48
CA ALA A 95 -16.34 9.62 -38.02
C ALA A 95 -15.36 10.54 -37.28
N LEU A 96 -15.09 11.73 -37.80
CA LEU A 96 -14.23 12.72 -37.15
C LEU A 96 -14.80 13.16 -35.79
N LYS A 97 -16.11 13.42 -35.72
CA LYS A 97 -16.80 13.77 -34.46
C LYS A 97 -16.70 12.64 -33.43
N ILE A 98 -16.87 11.39 -33.84
CA ILE A 98 -16.72 10.23 -32.95
C ILE A 98 -15.30 10.16 -32.42
N VAL A 99 -14.31 10.18 -33.32
CA VAL A 99 -12.88 10.06 -32.95
C VAL A 99 -12.45 11.18 -31.99
N THR A 100 -12.86 12.42 -32.25
CA THR A 100 -12.46 13.57 -31.42
C THR A 100 -13.17 13.67 -30.08
N SER A 101 -14.33 13.03 -29.92
CA SER A 101 -15.09 13.03 -28.66
C SER A 101 -14.59 12.03 -27.62
N MET A 102 -13.77 11.04 -28.01
CA MET A 102 -13.27 9.99 -27.11
C MET A 102 -12.08 10.41 -26.24
N GLY A 103 -11.43 11.54 -26.51
CA GLY A 103 -10.21 11.96 -25.81
C GLY A 103 -8.99 11.09 -26.14
N ILE A 104 -7.91 11.22 -25.36
CA ILE A 104 -6.71 10.38 -25.52
C ILE A 104 -7.00 9.01 -24.90
N PRO A 105 -6.90 7.91 -25.66
CA PRO A 105 -7.02 6.57 -25.10
C PRO A 105 -6.02 6.38 -23.97
N ALA A 106 -6.50 6.01 -22.78
CA ALA A 106 -5.63 5.71 -21.66
C ALA A 106 -4.71 4.54 -22.06
N VAL A 107 -3.41 4.81 -22.14
CA VAL A 107 -2.42 3.76 -22.40
C VAL A 107 -2.40 2.87 -21.16
N PRO A 108 -2.72 1.57 -21.25
CA PRO A 108 -2.58 0.68 -20.11
C PRO A 108 -1.11 0.70 -19.68
N ALA A 109 -0.85 0.91 -18.40
CA ALA A 109 0.50 0.77 -17.86
C ALA A 109 0.91 -0.70 -17.97
N THR A 110 1.57 -1.07 -19.07
CA THR A 110 2.21 -2.38 -19.21
C THR A 110 3.41 -2.39 -18.27
N LYS A 111 3.37 -3.26 -17.28
CA LYS A 111 4.53 -3.57 -16.41
C LYS A 111 5.69 -4.13 -17.22
#